data_AF-A0A5B8UA79-F1
#
_entry.id   AF-A0A5B8UA79-F1
#
_cell.length_a   1.000
_cell.length_b   1.000
_cell.length_c   1.000
_cell.angle_alpha   90.00
_cell.angle_beta   90.00
_cell.angle_gamma   90.00
#
_symmetry.space_group_name_H-M   'P 1'
#
loop_
_entity.id
_entity.type
_entity.pdbx_description
1 polymer ?
#
loop_
_entity_poly.entity_id
_entity_poly.type
_entity_poly.pdbx_seq_one_letter_code
_entity_poly.pdbx_strand_id
1 'polypeptide(L)'
;MVLHPHTPSRATRRRRMLAAGLEQAVGDADGRPRLSCRIPVARDRVRAHAPDLLAVAGVLRSARQLPSDGLDVVHALLTDGAGPLYLGGPALDEAVEDLQRRLGLR
;
A
#
# COMPACT_ATOMS: atom_id res chain seq x y z
N MET A 1 28.41 -21.82 -17.28
CA MET A 1 28.08 -20.47 -16.79
C MET A 1 26.78 -20.59 -15.99
N VAL A 2 26.86 -20.74 -14.67
CA VAL A 2 25.68 -20.98 -13.82
C VAL A 2 25.10 -19.61 -13.44
N LEU A 3 23.90 -19.31 -13.94
CA LEU A 3 23.13 -18.13 -13.52
C LEU A 3 22.73 -18.34 -12.05
N HIS A 4 23.43 -17.68 -11.12
CA HIS A 4 22.94 -17.59 -9.75
C HIS A 4 21.64 -16.77 -9.75
N PRO A 5 20.53 -17.28 -9.18
CA PRO A 5 19.32 -16.51 -9.06
C PRO A 5 19.62 -15.29 -8.17
N HIS A 6 19.46 -14.08 -8.73
CA HIS A 6 19.53 -12.85 -7.96
C HIS A 6 18.36 -12.83 -6.96
N THR A 7 18.58 -13.37 -5.76
CA THR A 7 17.62 -13.22 -4.67
C THR A 7 17.40 -11.73 -4.42
N PRO A 8 16.14 -11.25 -4.47
CA PRO A 8 15.87 -9.83 -4.23
C PRO A 8 16.32 -9.45 -2.82
N SER A 9 16.92 -8.27 -2.70
CA SER A 9 17.35 -7.72 -1.41
C SER A 9 16.17 -7.63 -0.43
N ARG A 10 16.45 -7.59 0.88
CA ARG A 10 15.40 -7.39 1.90
C ARG A 10 14.56 -6.14 1.64
N ALA A 11 15.18 -5.05 1.20
CA ALA A 11 14.49 -3.81 0.85
C ALA A 11 13.54 -3.99 -0.34
N THR A 12 14.00 -4.66 -1.40
CA THR A 12 13.16 -4.99 -2.57
C THR A 12 11.99 -5.88 -2.18
N ARG A 13 12.22 -6.88 -1.30
CA ARG A 13 11.17 -7.76 -0.80
C ARG A 13 10.13 -6.98 0.02
N ARG A 14 10.57 -6.13 0.95
CA ARG A 14 9.68 -5.29 1.78
C ARG A 14 8.78 -4.41 0.89
N ARG A 15 9.36 -3.75 -0.11
CA ARG A 15 8.59 -2.91 -1.06
C ARG A 15 7.54 -3.70 -1.83
N ARG A 16 7.88 -4.89 -2.33
CA ARG A 16 6.92 -5.77 -3.03
C ARG A 16 5.79 -6.22 -2.12
N MET A 17 6.09 -6.52 -0.85
CA MET A 17 5.06 -6.86 0.14
C MET A 17 4.13 -5.68 0.42
N LEU A 18 4.66 -4.47 0.58
CA LEU A 18 3.84 -3.27 0.77
C LEU A 18 2.95 -2.97 -0.44
N ALA A 19 3.49 -3.06 -1.66
CA ALA A 19 2.72 -2.90 -2.89
C ALA A 19 1.57 -3.93 -2.98
N ALA A 20 1.87 -5.20 -2.70
CA ALA A 20 0.87 -6.26 -2.69
C ALA A 20 -0.22 -6.02 -1.63
N GLY A 21 0.14 -5.47 -0.46
CA GLY A 21 -0.81 -5.09 0.58
C GLY A 21 -1.79 -4.01 0.13
N LEU A 22 -1.30 -2.97 -0.55
CA LEU A 22 -2.16 -1.91 -1.11
C LEU A 22 -3.10 -2.45 -2.18
N GLU A 23 -2.60 -3.27 -3.09
CA GLU A 23 -3.42 -3.91 -4.13
C GLU A 23 -4.47 -4.84 -3.53
N GLN A 24 -4.11 -5.57 -2.47
CA GLN A 24 -5.06 -6.41 -1.77
C GLN A 24 -6.14 -5.57 -1.09
N ALA A 25 -5.79 -4.45 -0.46
CA ALA A 25 -6.77 -3.55 0.15
C ALA A 25 -7.78 -3.01 -0.88
N VAL A 26 -7.31 -2.62 -2.07
CA VAL A 26 -8.18 -2.21 -3.18
C VAL A 26 -9.05 -3.39 -3.65
N GLY A 27 -8.45 -4.57 -3.83
CA GLY A 27 -9.20 -5.77 -4.21
C GLY A 27 -10.25 -6.22 -3.17
N ASP A 28 -9.95 -6.06 -1.88
CA ASP A 28 -10.87 -6.34 -0.77
C ASP A 28 -12.00 -5.30 -0.69
N ALA A 29 -11.73 -4.06 -1.13
CA ALA A 29 -12.74 -3.02 -1.26
C ALA A 29 -13.69 -3.30 -2.43
N ASP A 30 -13.18 -3.76 -3.57
CA ASP A 30 -13.99 -4.10 -4.75
C ASP A 30 -14.72 -5.44 -4.63
N GLY A 31 -14.14 -6.37 -3.89
CA GLY A 31 -14.64 -7.73 -3.72
C GLY A 31 -15.92 -7.84 -2.89
N ARG A 32 -16.57 -9.00 -3.02
CA ARG A 32 -17.65 -9.40 -2.10
C ARG A 32 -17.08 -9.66 -0.69
N PRO A 33 -17.82 -9.34 0.38
CA PRO A 33 -17.44 -9.75 1.73
C PRO A 33 -17.18 -11.26 1.78
N ARG A 34 -16.05 -11.62 2.40
CA ARG A 34 -15.69 -13.00 2.70
C ARG A 34 -15.63 -13.15 4.21
N LEU A 35 -16.08 -14.29 4.72
CA LEU A 35 -15.89 -14.64 6.12
C LEU A 35 -14.38 -14.79 6.37
N SER A 36 -13.80 -13.87 7.12
CA SER A 36 -12.39 -13.89 7.49
C SER A 36 -12.22 -13.23 8.85
N CYS A 37 -11.15 -13.59 9.56
CA CYS A 37 -10.74 -12.91 10.79
C CYS A 37 -9.95 -11.61 10.51
N ARG A 38 -9.89 -11.15 9.25
CA ARG A 38 -9.20 -9.91 8.89
C ARG A 38 -10.10 -8.71 9.21
N ILE A 39 -9.47 -7.62 9.61
CA ILE A 39 -10.17 -6.34 9.81
C ILE A 39 -10.69 -5.88 8.44
N PRO A 40 -11.99 -5.59 8.30
CA PRO A 40 -12.54 -5.12 7.03
C PRO A 40 -12.03 -3.72 6.70
N VAL A 41 -11.75 -3.48 5.42
CA VAL A 41 -11.34 -2.15 4.94
C VAL A 41 -12.54 -1.21 4.81
N ALA A 42 -12.30 0.10 4.93
CA ALA A 42 -13.31 1.15 4.70
C ALA A 42 -13.64 1.28 3.20
N ARG A 43 -14.43 0.33 2.68
CA ARG A 43 -14.58 0.08 1.23
C ARG A 43 -14.85 1.31 0.38
N ASP A 44 -15.84 2.12 0.72
CA ASP A 44 -16.23 3.27 -0.12
C ASP A 44 -15.11 4.29 -0.25
N ARG A 45 -14.36 4.50 0.85
CA ARG A 45 -13.20 5.41 0.87
C ARG A 45 -11.99 4.79 0.18
N VAL A 46 -11.71 3.52 0.40
CA VAL A 46 -10.62 2.80 -0.30
C VAL A 46 -10.88 2.76 -1.81
N ARG A 47 -12.13 2.59 -2.24
CA ARG A 47 -12.52 2.69 -3.66
C ARG A 47 -12.30 4.08 -4.21
N ALA A 48 -12.68 5.13 -3.48
CA ALA A 48 -12.47 6.51 -3.90
C ALA A 48 -10.99 6.83 -4.14
N HIS A 49 -10.09 6.22 -3.33
CA HIS A 49 -8.63 6.38 -3.45
C HIS A 49 -7.94 5.27 -4.24
N ALA A 50 -8.69 4.34 -4.85
CA ALA A 50 -8.10 3.18 -5.53
C ALA A 50 -7.05 3.58 -6.59
N PRO A 51 -7.28 4.60 -7.45
CA PRO A 51 -6.27 5.03 -8.42
C PRO A 51 -4.97 5.50 -7.74
N ASP A 52 -5.09 6.26 -6.65
CA ASP A 52 -3.96 6.83 -5.93
C ASP A 52 -3.17 5.73 -5.17
N LEU A 53 -3.85 4.80 -4.51
CA LEU A 53 -3.24 3.65 -3.84
C LEU A 53 -2.52 2.73 -4.83
N LEU A 54 -3.10 2.50 -6.01
CA LEU A 54 -2.48 1.71 -7.07
C LEU A 54 -1.28 2.43 -7.70
N ALA A 55 -1.32 3.76 -7.83
CA ALA A 55 -0.17 4.55 -8.27
C ALA A 55 1.01 4.39 -7.29
N VAL A 56 0.74 4.45 -5.99
CA VAL A 56 1.74 4.18 -4.95
C VAL A 56 2.28 2.75 -5.06
N ALA A 57 1.42 1.75 -5.22
CA ALA A 57 1.85 0.36 -5.41
C ALA A 57 2.77 0.20 -6.63
N GLY A 58 2.47 0.90 -7.73
CA GLY A 58 3.32 0.97 -8.92
C GLY A 58 4.72 1.54 -8.63
N VAL A 59 4.79 2.64 -7.87
CA VAL A 59 6.06 3.24 -7.45
C VAL A 59 6.86 2.30 -6.54
N LEU A 60 6.20 1.64 -5.60
CA LEU A 60 6.82 0.65 -4.73
C LEU A 60 7.44 -0.52 -5.51
N ARG A 61 6.83 -0.93 -6.63
CA ARG A 61 7.35 -1.98 -7.52
C ARG A 61 8.47 -1.51 -8.45
N SER A 62 8.59 -0.21 -8.70
CA SER A 62 9.61 0.34 -9.59
C SER A 62 11.03 0.13 -9.04
N ALA A 63 12.03 0.20 -9.93
CA ALA A 63 13.45 0.19 -9.54
C ALA A 63 13.93 1.53 -8.92
N ARG A 64 13.06 2.54 -8.85
CA ARG A 64 13.36 3.88 -8.32
C ARG A 64 13.76 3.77 -6.85
N GLN A 65 14.81 4.49 -6.42
CA GLN A 65 15.09 4.66 -4.99
C GLN A 65 13.97 5.49 -4.35
N LEU A 66 13.45 5.00 -3.23
CA LEU A 66 12.39 5.67 -2.48
C LEU A 66 12.93 6.08 -1.12
N PRO A 67 12.47 7.22 -0.59
CA PRO A 67 12.86 7.64 0.75
C PRO A 67 12.22 6.69 1.78
N SER A 68 12.94 6.42 2.87
CA SER A 68 12.53 5.40 3.87
C SER A 68 11.27 5.80 4.62
N ASP A 69 11.07 7.10 4.83
CA ASP A 69 9.91 7.66 5.52
C ASP A 69 8.60 7.35 4.76
N GLY A 70 8.59 7.46 3.43
CA GLY A 70 7.45 7.06 2.61
C GLY A 70 7.11 5.57 2.75
N LEU A 71 8.13 4.70 2.89
CA LEU A 71 7.90 3.27 3.12
C LEU A 71 7.31 2.98 4.49
N ASP A 72 7.72 3.73 5.51
CA ASP A 72 7.22 3.57 6.87
C ASP A 72 5.76 4.04 7.00
N VAL A 73 5.37 5.10 6.28
CA VAL A 73 3.97 5.54 6.17
C VAL A 73 3.10 4.45 5.52
N VAL A 74 3.52 3.86 4.40
CA VAL A 74 2.77 2.74 3.78
C VAL A 74 2.66 1.56 4.73
N HIS A 75 3.74 1.26 5.46
CA HIS A 75 3.73 0.18 6.42
C HIS A 75 2.71 0.43 7.53
N ALA A 76 2.75 1.60 8.16
CA ALA A 76 1.81 2.00 9.19
C ALA A 76 0.36 1.93 8.70
N LEU A 77 0.08 2.45 7.49
CA LEU A 77 -1.24 2.42 6.88
C LEU A 77 -1.80 0.99 6.73
N LEU A 78 -0.94 0.01 6.42
CA LEU A 78 -1.34 -1.38 6.24
C LEU A 78 -1.43 -2.17 7.54
N THR A 79 -0.59 -1.86 8.54
CA THR A 79 -0.49 -2.66 9.77
C THR A 79 -1.30 -2.12 10.93
N ASP A 80 -1.60 -0.83 10.94
CA ASP A 80 -2.45 -0.25 11.98
C ASP A 80 -3.91 -0.63 11.73
N GLY A 81 -4.41 -1.59 12.50
CA GLY A 81 -5.81 -2.06 12.42
C GLY A 81 -6.84 -1.03 12.86
N ALA A 82 -6.41 0.03 13.55
CA ALA A 82 -7.23 1.20 13.85
C ALA A 82 -6.95 2.37 12.88
N GLY A 83 -6.14 2.12 11.85
CA GLY A 83 -5.69 3.13 10.91
C GLY A 83 -6.76 3.51 9.88
N PRO A 84 -6.47 4.56 9.08
CA PRO A 84 -7.43 5.15 8.15
C PRO A 84 -7.93 4.20 7.06
N LEU A 85 -7.14 3.17 6.73
CA LEU A 85 -7.50 2.16 5.72
C LEU A 85 -8.67 1.27 6.18
N TYR A 86 -8.83 1.10 7.49
CA TYR A 86 -9.87 0.24 8.08
C TYR A 86 -11.02 1.04 8.68
N LEU A 87 -10.72 2.12 9.40
CA LEU A 87 -11.75 2.96 10.04
C LEU A 87 -12.31 4.04 9.10
N GLY A 88 -11.58 4.38 8.03
CA GLY A 88 -11.96 5.45 7.10
C GLY A 88 -11.90 6.84 7.75
N GLY A 89 -12.61 7.80 7.13
CA GLY A 89 -12.65 9.19 7.57
C GLY A 89 -11.66 10.10 6.83
N PRO A 90 -11.60 11.39 7.20
CA PRO A 90 -10.72 12.38 6.54
C PRO A 90 -9.24 12.02 6.63
N ALA A 91 -8.86 11.25 7.66
CA ALA A 91 -7.51 10.76 7.84
C ALA A 91 -7.00 9.87 6.70
N LEU A 92 -7.88 9.21 5.92
CA LEU A 92 -7.43 8.43 4.75
C LEU A 92 -7.07 9.37 3.60
N ASP A 93 -7.85 10.43 3.40
CA ASP A 93 -7.60 11.44 2.37
C ASP A 93 -6.23 12.09 2.63
N GLU A 94 -5.99 12.52 3.87
CA GLU A 94 -4.71 13.11 4.32
C GLU A 94 -3.53 12.13 4.20
N ALA A 95 -3.72 10.87 4.58
CA ALA A 95 -2.66 9.86 4.50
C ALA A 95 -2.27 9.55 3.04
N VAL A 96 -3.24 9.48 2.13
CA VAL A 96 -2.98 9.28 0.71
C VAL A 96 -2.24 10.48 0.12
N GLU A 97 -2.64 11.70 0.48
CA GLU A 97 -1.97 12.92 0.01
C GLU A 97 -0.52 13.02 0.51
N ASP A 98 -0.28 12.80 1.81
CA ASP A 98 1.08 12.79 2.39
C ASP A 98 1.96 11.75 1.70
N LEU A 99 1.40 10.57 1.44
CA LEU A 99 2.10 9.48 0.76
C LEU A 99 2.47 9.83 -0.68
N GLN A 100 1.56 10.46 -1.43
CA GLN A 100 1.84 10.94 -2.79
C GLN A 100 2.95 12.00 -2.80
N ARG A 101 2.90 12.95 -1.87
CA ARG A 101 3.89 14.01 -1.73
C ARG A 101 5.28 13.45 -1.45
N ARG A 102 5.40 12.51 -0.50
CA ARG A 102 6.68 11.88 -0.15
C ARG A 102 7.27 11.02 -1.26
N LEU A 103 6.41 10.38 -2.06
CA LEU A 103 6.84 9.55 -3.17
C LEU A 103 7.04 10.35 -4.48
N GLY A 104 6.73 11.65 -4.47
CA GLY A 104 6.82 12.52 -5.64
C GLY A 104 5.92 12.05 -6.76
N LEU A 105 4.67 11.70 -6.42
CA LEU A 105 3.61 11.35 -7.36
C LEU A 105 2.73 12.56 -7.73
N ARG A 106 2.83 13.65 -6.98
CA ARG A 106 2.21 14.96 -7.22
C ARG A 106 3.17 16.06 -6.82
#